data_AF-A0A9Q0FIZ8-F1
#
_entry.id   AF-A0A9Q0FIZ8-F1
#
_cell.length_a   1.000
_cell.length_b   1.000
_cell.length_c   1.000
_cell.angle_alpha   90.00
_cell.angle_beta   90.00
_cell.angle_gamma   90.00
#
_symmetry.space_group_name_H-M   'P 1'
#
loop_
_entity.id
_entity.type
_entity.pdbx_description
1 polymer ?
#
loop_
_entity_poly.entity_id
_entity_poly.type
_entity_poly.pdbx_seq_one_letter_code
_entity_poly.pdbx_strand_id
1 'polypeptide(L)'
;MTTTTTFVDHYTVLGLPSGEKGARLTEREISRAYKLKALALHPDKRPDDPVTAHGNFQKLRSSYETLIDPDARILFDASLRLLPNYWSVGVEDANTAPWPMYMQRELEARRRKQAAEAREEAAEAKKRAAEAKLRSPSRRSLVVTWDKVRKDYSEEELKEFFSGFVVVEDIHMGWCNGKNRKSARVFMVASDDEVADARVAARNLCNPILVAQR
;
A
#
# COMPACT_ATOMS: atom_id res chain seq x y z
N MET A 1 -0.25 -36.90 21.84
CA MET A 1 1.19 -36.85 21.55
C MET A 1 1.70 -35.48 21.99
N THR A 2 2.43 -35.42 23.09
CA THR A 2 3.03 -34.18 23.60
C THR A 2 4.17 -33.78 22.66
N THR A 3 4.00 -32.70 21.90
CA THR A 3 5.09 -32.16 21.08
C THR A 3 6.08 -31.47 22.01
N THR A 4 7.17 -32.14 22.36
CA THR A 4 8.29 -31.55 23.11
C THR A 4 8.92 -30.42 22.29
N THR A 5 8.64 -29.17 22.66
CA THR A 5 9.22 -27.99 22.01
C THR A 5 10.62 -27.76 22.55
N THR A 6 11.62 -28.41 21.94
CA THR A 6 13.03 -28.26 22.29
C THR A 6 13.51 -26.84 22.04
N PHE A 7 14.18 -26.21 23.02
CA PHE A 7 14.89 -24.94 22.85
C PHE A 7 15.99 -25.08 21.81
N VAL A 8 15.77 -24.44 20.65
CA VAL A 8 16.74 -24.41 19.56
C VAL A 8 17.52 -23.10 19.66
N ASP A 9 18.81 -23.21 19.92
CA ASP A 9 19.70 -22.07 19.90
C ASP A 9 20.00 -21.63 18.45
N HIS A 10 19.41 -20.50 18.04
CA HIS A 10 19.53 -19.97 16.69
C HIS A 10 20.98 -19.67 16.28
N TYR A 11 21.87 -19.27 17.20
CA TYR A 11 23.28 -19.02 16.88
C TYR A 11 23.99 -20.33 16.52
N THR A 12 23.74 -21.40 17.28
CA THR A 12 24.33 -22.72 17.00
C THR A 12 23.85 -23.29 15.66
N VAL A 13 22.58 -23.05 15.30
CA VAL A 13 22.03 -23.46 14.00
C VAL A 13 22.72 -22.75 12.85
N LEU A 14 23.19 -21.51 13.02
CA LEU A 14 24.00 -20.80 12.03
C LEU A 14 25.50 -21.15 12.10
N GLY A 15 25.93 -21.89 13.12
CA GLY A 15 27.34 -22.22 13.36
C GLY A 15 28.13 -21.06 13.98
N LEU A 16 27.43 -20.17 14.68
CA LEU A 16 27.96 -19.01 15.36
C LEU A 16 28.10 -19.30 16.87
N PRO A 17 29.01 -18.58 17.57
CA PRO A 17 29.08 -18.67 19.03
C PRO A 17 27.80 -18.13 19.65
N SER A 18 27.27 -18.83 20.66
CA SER A 18 26.07 -18.42 21.40
C SER A 18 26.39 -17.56 22.63
N GLY A 19 25.35 -17.05 23.29
CA GLY A 19 25.42 -16.24 24.50
C GLY A 19 25.97 -14.84 24.25
N GLU A 20 26.80 -14.34 25.16
CA GLU A 20 27.34 -12.97 25.08
C GLU A 20 28.21 -12.74 23.84
N LYS A 21 28.88 -13.79 23.35
CA LYS A 21 29.66 -13.73 22.10
C LYS A 21 28.75 -13.66 20.88
N GLY A 22 27.59 -14.33 20.92
CA GLY A 22 26.57 -14.26 19.88
C GLY A 22 25.87 -12.91 19.82
N ALA A 23 25.52 -12.34 20.98
CA ALA A 23 24.90 -11.02 21.09
C ALA A 23 25.78 -9.88 20.54
N ARG A 24 27.11 -10.03 20.59
CA ARG A 24 28.08 -9.06 20.03
C ARG A 24 28.25 -9.16 18.51
N LEU A 25 27.72 -10.18 17.85
CA LEU A 25 27.87 -10.35 16.40
C LEU A 25 27.12 -9.26 15.64
N THR A 26 27.69 -8.81 14.54
CA THR A 26 27.02 -7.88 13.63
C THR A 26 26.07 -8.62 12.70
N GLU A 27 25.03 -7.94 12.21
CA GLU A 27 24.12 -8.50 11.19
C GLU A 27 24.88 -9.02 9.96
N ARG A 28 25.95 -8.34 9.56
CA ARG A 28 26.81 -8.74 8.44
C ARG A 28 27.46 -10.11 8.65
N GLU A 29 27.91 -10.39 9.87
CA GLU A 29 28.52 -11.68 10.22
C GLU A 29 27.47 -12.79 10.25
N ILE A 30 26.27 -12.48 10.77
CA ILE A 30 25.14 -13.40 10.81
C ILE A 30 24.69 -13.76 9.39
N SER A 31 24.50 -12.76 8.51
CA SER A 31 24.16 -12.99 7.10
C SER A 31 25.24 -13.75 6.35
N ARG A 32 26.53 -13.52 6.66
CA ARG A 32 27.62 -14.27 6.04
C ARG A 32 27.59 -15.74 6.46
N ALA A 33 27.43 -16.02 7.75
CA ALA A 33 27.33 -17.39 8.26
C ALA A 33 26.11 -18.13 7.68
N TYR A 34 24.96 -17.47 7.61
CA TYR A 34 23.76 -18.01 6.97
C TYR A 34 24.02 -18.41 5.52
N LYS A 35 24.61 -17.52 4.70
CA LYS A 35 24.91 -17.80 3.28
C LYS A 35 25.84 -19.01 3.12
N LEU A 36 26.89 -19.09 3.92
CA LEU A 36 27.83 -20.22 3.89
C LEU A 36 27.13 -21.53 4.26
N LYS A 37 26.29 -21.51 5.29
CA LYS A 37 25.60 -22.71 5.78
C LYS A 37 24.45 -23.13 4.86
N ALA A 38 23.77 -22.18 4.23
CA ALA A 38 22.73 -22.44 3.23
C ALA A 38 23.31 -23.12 1.98
N LEU A 39 24.51 -22.73 1.54
CA LEU A 39 25.20 -23.38 0.42
C LEU A 39 25.67 -24.82 0.74
N ALA A 40 25.95 -25.10 2.01
CA ALA A 40 26.35 -26.43 2.49
C ALA A 40 25.15 -27.36 2.73
N LEU A 41 24.02 -26.81 3.19
CA LEU A 41 22.80 -27.54 3.52
C LEU A 41 21.73 -27.47 2.42
N HIS A 42 22.09 -27.04 1.21
CA HIS A 42 21.15 -26.93 0.10
C HIS A 42 20.65 -28.33 -0.31
N PRO A 43 19.33 -28.55 -0.46
CA PRO A 43 18.77 -29.86 -0.77
C PRO A 43 19.26 -30.44 -2.11
N ASP A 44 19.59 -29.58 -3.08
CA ASP A 44 20.14 -29.97 -4.39
C ASP A 44 21.49 -30.72 -4.31
N LYS A 45 22.30 -30.44 -3.27
CA LYS A 45 23.60 -31.09 -3.07
C LYS A 45 23.51 -32.37 -2.24
N ARG A 46 22.32 -32.72 -1.73
CA ARG A 46 22.06 -33.88 -0.87
C ARG A 46 20.83 -34.65 -1.37
N PRO A 47 20.92 -35.25 -2.57
CA PRO A 47 19.81 -36.02 -3.13
C PRO A 47 19.50 -37.30 -2.34
N ASP A 48 20.45 -37.82 -1.56
CA ASP A 48 20.30 -39.08 -0.82
C ASP A 48 19.35 -38.98 0.40
N ASP A 49 19.15 -37.79 0.97
CA ASP A 49 18.32 -37.59 2.18
C ASP A 49 17.47 -36.29 2.12
N PRO A 50 16.46 -36.22 1.23
CA PRO A 50 15.72 -34.99 0.97
C PRO A 50 14.90 -34.50 2.17
N VAL A 51 14.35 -35.41 2.99
CA VAL A 51 13.50 -35.06 4.15
C VAL A 51 14.32 -34.33 5.23
N THR A 52 15.49 -34.88 5.57
CA THR A 52 16.38 -34.31 6.59
C THR A 52 17.03 -33.02 6.09
N ALA A 53 17.40 -32.96 4.80
CA ALA A 53 17.94 -31.75 4.19
C ALA A 53 16.93 -30.60 4.19
N HIS A 54 15.67 -30.86 3.82
CA HIS A 54 14.62 -29.86 3.83
C HIS A 54 14.32 -29.34 5.24
N GLY A 55 14.20 -30.23 6.23
CA GLY A 55 13.98 -29.84 7.63
C GLY A 55 15.12 -29.00 8.20
N ASN A 56 16.38 -29.35 7.91
CA ASN A 56 17.54 -28.57 8.35
C ASN A 56 17.61 -27.21 7.66
N PHE A 57 17.26 -27.13 6.38
CA PHE A 57 17.23 -25.86 5.64
C PHE A 57 16.12 -24.94 6.14
N GLN A 58 14.93 -25.47 6.44
CA GLN A 58 13.85 -24.73 7.09
C GLN A 58 14.31 -24.17 8.45
N LYS A 59 14.91 -25.01 9.31
CA LYS A 59 15.45 -24.58 10.61
C LYS A 59 16.52 -23.49 10.48
N LEU A 60 17.41 -23.62 9.50
CA LEU A 60 18.44 -22.62 9.21
C LEU A 60 17.82 -21.29 8.79
N ARG A 61 16.83 -21.33 7.89
CA ARG A 61 16.10 -20.15 7.43
C ARG A 61 15.37 -19.47 8.58
N SER A 62 14.59 -20.22 9.36
CA SER A 62 13.86 -19.65 10.51
C SER A 62 14.81 -19.05 11.55
N SER A 63 15.96 -19.67 11.80
CA SER A 63 16.96 -19.12 12.73
C SER A 63 17.59 -17.82 12.22
N TYR A 64 17.82 -17.72 10.90
CA TYR A 64 18.30 -16.48 10.30
C TYR A 64 17.26 -15.37 10.35
N GLU A 65 15.99 -15.67 10.06
CA GLU A 65 14.87 -14.72 10.14
C GLU A 65 14.73 -14.13 11.56
N THR A 66 14.92 -14.94 12.61
CA THR A 66 14.91 -14.46 14.00
C THR A 66 16.11 -13.57 14.33
N LEU A 67 17.30 -13.90 13.82
CA LEU A 67 18.54 -13.17 14.17
C LEU A 67 18.77 -11.90 13.34
N ILE A 68 18.15 -11.78 12.17
CA ILE A 68 18.24 -10.58 11.33
C ILE A 68 17.25 -9.49 11.74
N ASP A 69 16.14 -9.87 12.38
CA ASP A 69 15.21 -8.93 12.97
C ASP A 69 15.80 -8.44 14.31
N PRO A 70 16.14 -7.13 14.42
CA PRO A 70 16.82 -6.61 15.61
C PRO A 70 15.98 -6.78 16.88
N ASP A 71 14.65 -6.67 16.77
CA ASP A 71 13.77 -6.81 17.91
C ASP A 71 13.61 -8.27 18.31
N ALA A 72 13.43 -9.18 17.34
CA ALA A 72 13.39 -10.61 17.63
C ALA A 72 14.72 -11.10 18.24
N ARG A 73 15.85 -10.56 17.78
CA ARG A 73 17.17 -10.85 18.33
C ARG A 73 17.34 -10.36 19.76
N ILE A 74 16.91 -9.14 20.08
CA ILE A 74 16.96 -8.62 21.47
C ILE A 74 16.18 -9.53 22.41
N LEU A 75 15.00 -10.00 22.00
CA LEU A 75 14.16 -10.86 22.81
C LEU A 75 14.76 -12.26 22.97
N PHE A 76 15.37 -12.79 21.90
CA PHE A 76 16.09 -14.05 21.94
C PHE A 76 17.32 -13.97 22.85
N ASP A 77 18.12 -12.92 22.74
CA ASP A 77 19.30 -12.68 23.58
C ASP A 77 18.90 -12.46 25.05
N ALA A 78 17.80 -11.75 25.30
CA ALA A 78 17.20 -11.62 26.64
C ALA A 78 16.77 -12.98 27.19
N SER A 79 16.17 -13.84 26.36
CA SER A 79 15.81 -15.21 26.76
C SER A 79 17.03 -16.06 27.09
N LEU A 80 18.08 -16.01 26.26
CA LEU A 80 19.36 -16.69 26.50
C LEU A 80 20.05 -16.22 27.77
N ARG A 81 19.83 -14.96 28.19
CA ARG A 81 20.37 -14.40 29.43
C ARG A 81 19.58 -14.78 30.68
N LEU A 82 18.28 -15.06 30.53
CA LEU A 82 17.40 -15.49 31.62
C LEU A 82 17.40 -17.02 31.82
N LEU A 83 17.68 -17.78 30.76
CA LEU A 83 17.74 -19.24 30.76
C LEU A 83 18.77 -19.89 31.71
N PRO A 84 19.96 -19.32 32.01
CA PRO A 84 20.92 -19.92 32.93
C PRO A 84 20.35 -20.10 34.34
N ASN A 85 19.41 -19.25 34.77
CA ASN A 85 18.74 -19.37 36.07
C ASN A 85 17.49 -20.26 36.00
N TYR A 86 16.98 -20.56 34.81
CA TYR A 86 15.74 -21.30 34.60
C TYR A 86 15.99 -22.82 34.47
N TRP A 87 17.10 -23.23 33.86
CA TRP A 87 17.50 -24.64 33.76
C TRP A 87 18.05 -25.23 35.08
N SER A 88 18.51 -24.39 36.02
CA SER A 88 18.98 -24.83 37.34
C SER A 88 17.86 -25.25 38.30
N VAL A 89 16.59 -24.96 38.00
CA VAL A 89 15.43 -25.23 38.89
C VAL A 89 14.88 -26.65 38.72
N GLY A 90 15.53 -27.53 37.94
CA GLY A 90 15.13 -28.94 37.85
C GLY A 90 13.70 -29.13 37.33
N VAL A 91 13.26 -28.29 36.40
CA VAL A 91 11.98 -28.50 35.71
C VAL A 91 12.23 -29.57 34.66
N GLU A 92 11.92 -30.82 35.01
CA GLU A 92 12.23 -32.03 34.22
C GLU A 92 11.52 -32.03 32.84
N ASP A 93 10.47 -31.23 32.71
CA ASP A 93 9.69 -31.08 31.47
C ASP A 93 9.97 -29.76 30.76
N ALA A 94 10.71 -29.85 29.64
CA ALA A 94 10.96 -28.73 28.71
C ALA A 94 9.66 -28.09 28.14
N ASN A 95 8.51 -28.75 28.30
CA ASN A 95 7.19 -28.29 27.84
C ASN A 95 6.43 -27.42 28.86
N THR A 96 6.85 -27.41 30.13
CA THR A 96 6.24 -26.57 31.19
C THR A 96 7.02 -25.28 31.40
N ALA A 97 8.21 -25.18 30.77
CA ALA A 97 8.95 -23.94 30.69
C ALA A 97 8.11 -22.91 29.92
N PRO A 98 7.68 -21.80 30.55
CA PRO A 98 7.08 -20.68 29.85
C PRO A 98 8.22 -20.02 29.10
N TRP A 99 8.51 -20.55 27.92
CA TRP A 99 8.96 -19.70 26.83
C TRP A 99 8.12 -18.43 26.88
N PRO A 100 8.70 -17.22 26.83
CA PRO A 100 7.98 -16.02 27.18
C PRO A 100 6.89 -15.72 26.14
N MET A 101 5.72 -16.36 26.27
CA MET A 101 4.51 -16.07 25.49
C MET A 101 4.21 -14.57 25.53
N TYR A 102 4.58 -13.92 26.64
CA TYR A 102 4.54 -12.47 26.81
C TYR A 102 5.33 -11.72 25.71
N MET A 103 6.55 -12.17 25.40
CA MET A 103 7.42 -11.53 24.41
C MET A 103 6.95 -11.80 22.97
N GLN A 104 6.44 -13.01 22.68
CA GLN A 104 5.83 -13.32 21.38
C GLN A 104 4.56 -12.49 21.15
N ARG A 105 3.71 -12.34 22.17
CA ARG A 105 2.52 -11.49 22.11
C ARG A 105 2.88 -10.02 21.90
N GLU A 106 3.98 -9.54 22.51
CA GLU A 106 4.43 -8.16 22.36
C GLU A 106 4.94 -7.87 20.93
N LEU A 107 5.72 -8.77 20.34
CA LEU A 107 6.11 -8.69 18.92
C LEU A 107 4.90 -8.70 17.99
N GLU A 108 3.97 -9.64 18.20
CA GLU A 108 2.74 -9.73 17.41
C GLU A 108 1.88 -8.47 17.58
N ALA A 109 1.76 -7.93 18.78
CA ALA A 109 1.03 -6.70 19.05
C ALA A 109 1.67 -5.50 18.32
N ARG A 110 3.00 -5.40 18.32
CA ARG A 110 3.71 -4.34 17.58
C ARG A 110 3.58 -4.50 16.07
N ARG A 111 3.67 -5.72 15.54
CA ARG A 111 3.40 -6.03 14.11
C ARG A 111 1.96 -5.70 13.73
N ARG A 112 0.99 -5.99 14.60
CA ARG A 112 -0.42 -5.62 14.41
C ARG A 112 -0.61 -4.10 14.44
N LYS A 113 0.09 -3.39 15.33
CA LYS A 113 0.06 -1.93 15.40
C LYS A 113 0.63 -1.31 14.13
N GLN A 114 1.82 -1.73 13.69
CA GLN A 114 2.41 -1.28 12.43
C GLN A 114 1.52 -1.62 11.23
N ALA A 115 0.91 -2.81 11.19
CA ALA A 115 -0.03 -3.17 10.13
C ALA A 115 -1.32 -2.35 10.16
N ALA A 116 -1.79 -1.93 11.34
CA ALA A 116 -2.94 -1.05 11.48
C ALA A 116 -2.62 0.37 11.01
N GLU A 117 -1.47 0.92 11.43
CA GLU A 117 -0.96 2.23 10.99
C GLU A 117 -0.75 2.25 9.46
N ALA A 118 -0.14 1.21 8.89
CA ALA A 118 0.03 1.09 7.44
C ALA A 118 -1.31 0.98 6.69
N ARG A 119 -2.33 0.33 7.29
CA ARG A 119 -3.68 0.28 6.71
C ARG A 119 -4.37 1.64 6.76
N GLU A 120 -4.19 2.38 7.84
CA GLU A 120 -4.72 3.74 8.00
C GLU A 120 -4.08 4.69 6.99
N GLU A 121 -2.76 4.66 6.86
CA GLU A 121 -2.02 5.45 5.86
C GLU A 121 -2.46 5.09 4.43
N ALA A 122 -2.62 3.79 4.13
CA ALA A 122 -3.12 3.36 2.83
C ALA A 122 -4.58 3.80 2.58
N ALA A 123 -5.41 3.87 3.62
CA ALA A 123 -6.77 4.39 3.50
C ALA A 123 -6.79 5.91 3.27
N GLU A 124 -5.91 6.66 3.95
CA GLU A 124 -5.75 8.10 3.73
C GLU A 124 -5.20 8.39 2.32
N ALA A 125 -4.20 7.63 1.87
CA ALA A 125 -3.66 7.75 0.51
C ALA A 125 -4.75 7.48 -0.55
N LYS A 126 -5.62 6.50 -0.34
CA LYS A 126 -6.79 6.26 -1.21
C LYS A 126 -7.78 7.42 -1.19
N LYS A 127 -8.06 8.02 -0.02
CA LYS A 127 -8.91 9.21 0.08
C LYS A 127 -8.30 10.39 -0.68
N ARG A 128 -7.02 10.68 -0.48
CA ARG A 128 -6.28 11.73 -1.20
C ARG A 128 -6.29 11.51 -2.71
N ALA A 129 -6.10 10.26 -3.15
CA ALA A 129 -6.17 9.92 -4.57
C ALA A 129 -7.59 10.11 -5.15
N ALA A 130 -8.64 9.76 -4.40
CA ALA A 130 -10.02 9.99 -4.81
C ALA A 130 -10.35 11.50 -4.88
N GLU A 131 -9.91 12.29 -3.91
CA GLU A 131 -10.08 13.74 -3.89
C GLU A 131 -9.30 14.42 -5.04
N ALA A 132 -8.06 14.00 -5.28
CA ALA A 132 -7.27 14.48 -6.43
C ALA A 132 -7.94 14.14 -7.76
N LYS A 133 -8.56 12.95 -7.87
CA LYS A 133 -9.33 12.57 -9.07
C LYS A 133 -10.60 13.41 -9.23
N LEU A 134 -11.29 13.75 -8.13
CA LEU A 134 -12.44 14.66 -8.18
C LEU A 134 -12.02 16.07 -8.62
N ARG A 135 -10.87 16.55 -8.15
CA ARG A 135 -10.30 17.86 -8.49
C ARG A 135 -9.66 17.91 -9.87
N SER A 136 -9.45 16.77 -10.52
CA SER A 136 -8.86 16.73 -11.86
C SER A 136 -9.88 17.18 -12.91
N PRO A 137 -9.52 18.14 -13.79
CA PRO A 137 -10.42 18.61 -14.83
C PRO A 137 -10.73 17.47 -15.78
N SER A 138 -12.02 17.22 -16.01
CA SER A 138 -12.51 16.12 -16.85
C SER A 138 -13.16 16.69 -18.11
N ARG A 139 -13.10 15.92 -19.20
CA ARG A 139 -13.77 16.28 -20.46
C ARG A 139 -15.28 16.28 -20.24
N ARG A 140 -15.92 17.42 -20.48
CA ARG A 140 -17.35 17.66 -20.27
C ARG A 140 -17.96 18.29 -21.50
N SER A 141 -19.28 18.26 -21.59
CA SER A 141 -20.00 18.94 -22.66
C SER A 141 -21.12 19.82 -22.11
N LEU A 142 -21.28 21.01 -22.69
CA LEU A 142 -22.31 21.98 -22.35
C LEU A 142 -23.20 22.21 -23.57
N VAL A 143 -24.51 22.02 -23.42
CA VAL A 143 -25.47 22.28 -24.50
C VAL A 143 -26.05 23.69 -24.34
N VAL A 144 -25.62 24.60 -25.20
CA VAL A 144 -26.07 25.99 -25.25
C VAL A 144 -27.21 26.12 -26.24
N THR A 145 -28.28 26.82 -25.87
CA THR A 145 -29.43 27.09 -26.74
C THR A 145 -29.74 28.58 -26.77
N TRP A 146 -30.04 29.13 -27.94
CA TRP A 146 -30.37 30.55 -28.07
C TRP A 146 -31.48 30.77 -29.10
N ASP A 147 -32.07 31.96 -29.06
CA ASP A 147 -33.05 32.42 -30.04
C ASP A 147 -32.36 33.14 -31.20
N LYS A 148 -32.53 32.62 -32.42
CA LYS A 148 -31.90 33.16 -33.64
C LYS A 148 -32.45 34.55 -34.00
N VAL A 149 -33.67 34.88 -33.59
CA VAL A 149 -34.34 36.15 -33.93
C VAL A 149 -33.68 37.33 -33.21
N ARG A 150 -33.12 37.09 -32.02
CA ARG A 150 -32.45 38.14 -31.22
C ARG A 150 -31.00 38.34 -31.66
N LYS A 151 -30.23 37.27 -31.72
CA LYS A 151 -28.82 37.29 -32.12
C LYS A 151 -28.42 35.88 -32.59
N ASP A 152 -27.82 35.78 -33.76
CA ASP A 152 -27.31 34.53 -34.28
C ASP A 152 -25.82 34.43 -33.95
N TYR A 153 -25.45 33.47 -33.09
CA TYR A 153 -24.06 33.26 -32.71
C TYR A 153 -23.35 32.33 -33.70
N SER A 154 -22.15 32.71 -34.13
CA SER A 154 -21.25 31.83 -34.89
C SER A 154 -20.44 30.92 -33.96
N GLU A 155 -19.80 29.89 -34.51
CA GLU A 155 -18.90 29.02 -33.75
C GLU A 155 -17.76 29.80 -33.09
N GLU A 156 -17.18 30.77 -33.81
CA GLU A 156 -16.08 31.61 -33.36
C GLU A 156 -16.48 32.51 -32.19
N GLU A 157 -17.67 33.12 -32.24
CA GLU A 157 -18.18 33.95 -31.15
C GLU A 157 -18.46 33.14 -29.88
N LEU A 158 -18.97 31.91 -30.03
CA LEU A 158 -19.14 31.00 -28.90
C LEU A 158 -17.78 30.58 -28.33
N LYS A 159 -16.80 30.30 -29.20
CA LYS A 159 -15.46 29.93 -28.79
C LYS A 159 -14.77 31.06 -28.03
N GLU A 160 -14.85 32.29 -28.52
CA GLU A 160 -14.28 33.46 -27.86
C GLU A 160 -14.93 33.71 -26.49
N PHE A 161 -16.26 33.63 -26.42
CA PHE A 161 -16.99 33.79 -25.17
C PHE A 161 -16.59 32.73 -24.12
N PHE A 162 -16.58 31.45 -24.50
CA PHE A 162 -16.27 30.38 -23.56
C PHE A 162 -14.78 30.26 -23.24
N SER A 163 -13.88 30.72 -24.11
CA SER A 163 -12.44 30.76 -23.84
C SER A 163 -12.08 31.66 -22.65
N GLY A 164 -12.94 32.62 -22.30
CA GLY A 164 -12.77 33.45 -21.09
C GLY A 164 -13.06 32.71 -19.79
N PHE A 165 -13.70 31.54 -19.84
CA PHE A 165 -14.17 30.82 -18.65
C PHE A 165 -13.61 29.39 -18.56
N VAL A 166 -13.41 28.72 -19.69
CA VAL A 166 -13.05 27.30 -19.77
C VAL A 166 -12.15 27.04 -20.98
N VAL A 167 -11.35 25.97 -20.91
CA VAL A 167 -10.61 25.47 -22.08
C VAL A 167 -11.60 24.72 -22.99
N VAL A 168 -11.99 25.36 -24.08
CA VAL A 168 -12.86 24.78 -25.11
C VAL A 168 -12.04 23.92 -26.06
N GLU A 169 -12.39 22.64 -26.18
CA GLU A 169 -11.77 21.74 -27.16
C GLU A 169 -12.46 21.81 -28.51
N ASP A 170 -13.80 21.71 -28.52
CA ASP A 170 -14.57 21.52 -29.76
C ASP A 170 -16.00 22.06 -29.61
N ILE A 171 -16.59 22.55 -30.70
CA ILE A 171 -17.97 23.08 -30.71
C ILE A 171 -18.75 22.43 -31.84
N HIS A 172 -19.75 21.64 -31.49
CA HIS A 172 -20.67 21.05 -32.46
C HIS A 172 -21.98 21.84 -32.48
N MET A 173 -22.28 22.52 -33.58
CA MET A 173 -23.57 23.14 -33.78
C MET A 173 -24.67 22.07 -33.88
N GLY A 174 -25.69 22.20 -33.03
CA GLY A 174 -26.80 21.25 -32.93
C GLY A 174 -27.93 21.59 -33.88
N TRP A 175 -28.67 20.57 -34.29
CA TRP A 175 -29.86 20.72 -35.11
C TRP A 175 -31.07 21.10 -34.25
N CYS A 176 -31.89 22.00 -34.78
CA CYS A 176 -32.97 22.67 -34.07
C CYS A 176 -34.34 21.99 -34.27
N ASN A 177 -35.07 21.78 -33.18
CA ASN A 177 -36.43 21.19 -33.19
C ASN A 177 -37.56 22.24 -33.34
N GLY A 178 -37.24 23.47 -33.74
CA GLY A 178 -38.20 24.57 -33.90
C GLY A 178 -37.65 25.73 -34.72
N LYS A 179 -38.53 26.46 -35.43
CA LYS A 179 -38.17 27.44 -36.49
C LYS A 179 -37.26 28.59 -36.04
N ASN A 180 -37.20 28.91 -34.75
CA ASN A 180 -36.54 30.13 -34.24
C ASN A 180 -35.44 29.88 -33.19
N ARG A 181 -35.13 28.63 -32.83
CA ARG A 181 -34.11 28.32 -31.81
C ARG A 181 -32.93 27.59 -32.44
N LYS A 182 -31.71 27.92 -32.04
CA LYS A 182 -30.50 27.16 -32.37
C LYS A 182 -29.89 26.55 -31.13
N SER A 183 -29.11 25.49 -31.32
CA SER A 183 -28.37 24.82 -30.25
C SER A 183 -26.92 24.60 -30.67
N ALA A 184 -26.02 24.49 -29.69
CA ALA A 184 -24.65 24.03 -29.87
C ALA A 184 -24.24 23.20 -28.65
N ARG A 185 -23.37 22.21 -28.87
CA ARG A 185 -22.74 21.41 -27.83
C ARG A 185 -21.25 21.78 -27.81
N VAL A 186 -20.83 22.41 -26.72
CA VAL A 186 -19.44 22.84 -26.46
C VAL A 186 -18.76 21.76 -25.63
N PHE A 187 -17.69 21.16 -26.14
CA PHE A 187 -16.83 20.24 -25.41
C PHE A 187 -15.67 21.01 -24.76
N MET A 188 -15.41 20.74 -23.50
CA MET A 188 -14.42 21.47 -22.70
C MET A 188 -13.72 20.55 -21.71
N VAL A 189 -12.49 20.91 -21.33
CA VAL A 189 -11.77 20.31 -20.19
C VAL A 189 -11.87 21.29 -19.04
N ALA A 190 -12.71 20.96 -18.07
CA ALA A 190 -13.04 21.87 -16.99
C ALA A 190 -13.37 21.12 -15.69
N SER A 191 -13.05 21.74 -14.56
CA SER A 191 -13.50 21.32 -13.23
C SER A 191 -15.00 21.61 -13.05
N ASP A 192 -15.66 20.98 -12.06
CA ASP A 192 -17.09 21.24 -11.76
C ASP A 192 -17.40 22.72 -11.54
N ASP A 193 -16.51 23.42 -10.84
CA ASP A 193 -16.66 24.84 -10.53
C ASP A 193 -16.58 25.72 -11.79
N GLU A 194 -15.62 25.45 -12.68
CA GLU A 194 -15.46 26.20 -13.95
C GLU A 194 -16.67 26.00 -14.88
N VAL A 195 -17.25 24.79 -14.90
CA VAL A 195 -18.49 24.53 -15.64
C VAL A 195 -19.70 25.23 -15.01
N ALA A 196 -19.74 25.31 -13.68
CA ALA A 196 -20.79 26.05 -12.97
C ALA A 196 -20.69 27.56 -13.26
N ASP A 197 -19.50 28.14 -13.25
CA ASP A 197 -19.24 29.53 -13.58
C ASP A 197 -19.57 29.84 -15.04
N ALA A 198 -19.15 28.99 -15.98
CA ALA A 198 -19.52 29.11 -17.39
C ALA A 198 -21.05 29.05 -17.60
N ARG A 199 -21.75 28.22 -16.81
CA ARG A 199 -23.22 28.12 -16.82
C ARG A 199 -23.90 29.37 -16.25
N VAL A 200 -23.34 29.97 -15.20
CA VAL A 200 -23.83 31.25 -14.65
C VAL A 200 -23.59 32.39 -15.65
N ALA A 201 -22.41 32.45 -16.27
CA ALA A 201 -22.09 33.44 -17.30
C ALA A 201 -23.00 33.29 -18.53
N ALA A 202 -23.24 32.06 -18.98
CA ALA A 202 -24.10 31.77 -20.13
C ALA A 202 -25.59 32.03 -19.87
N ARG A 203 -26.06 32.04 -18.61
CA ARG A 203 -27.46 32.43 -18.30
C ARG A 203 -27.79 33.86 -18.73
N ASN A 204 -26.79 34.73 -18.84
CA ASN A 204 -26.96 36.10 -19.33
C ASN A 204 -27.16 36.18 -20.86
N LEU A 205 -26.89 35.11 -21.61
CA LEU A 205 -27.19 34.99 -23.04
C LEU A 205 -28.65 34.56 -23.25
N CYS A 206 -29.62 35.45 -23.05
CA CYS A 206 -31.05 35.26 -23.40
C CYS A 206 -31.57 33.80 -23.31
N ASN A 207 -31.53 33.23 -22.10
CA ASN A 207 -32.12 31.96 -21.66
C ASN A 207 -31.73 30.68 -22.43
N PRO A 208 -30.50 30.15 -22.23
CA PRO A 208 -30.14 28.79 -22.63
C PRO A 208 -30.58 27.79 -21.55
N ILE A 209 -31.44 26.84 -21.91
CA ILE A 209 -31.71 25.67 -21.08
C ILE A 209 -30.48 24.77 -21.17
N LEU A 210 -29.57 24.90 -20.20
CA LEU A 210 -28.37 24.09 -20.09
C LEU A 210 -28.74 22.77 -19.38
N VAL A 211 -28.77 21.67 -20.14
CA VAL A 211 -28.85 20.32 -19.58
C VAL A 211 -27.43 19.76 -19.56
N ALA A 212 -26.87 19.59 -18.37
CA ALA A 212 -25.65 18.82 -18.19
C ALA A 212 -26.02 17.33 -18.27
N GLN A 213 -25.49 16.59 -19.24
CA GLN A 213 -25.51 15.13 -19.17
C GLN A 213 -24.22 14.66 -18.47
N ARG A 214 -24.43 13.91 -17.39
CA ARG A 214 -23.39 13.17 -16.65
C ARG A 214 -22.75 12.10 -17.52
#